data_AF-A0A7W0ZY15-F1
#
_entry.id   AF-A0A7W0ZY15-F1
#
_cell.length_a   1.000
_cell.length_b   1.000
_cell.length_c   1.000
_cell.angle_alpha   90.00
_cell.angle_beta   90.00
_cell.angle_gamma   90.00
#
_symmetry.space_group_name_H-M   'P 1'
#
loop_
_entity.id
_entity.type
_entity.pdbx_description
1 polymer ?
#
loop_
_entity_poly.entity_id
_entity_poly.type
_entity_poly.pdbx_seq_one_letter_code
_entity_poly.pdbx_strand_id
1 'polypeptide(L)'
;MISPDLELADLDARQWNNWWRLLTPPRVIDRPRWALAILDAGRVIKLVIAGDGARGAIDPDKTPLPSLNAKGLAAWAKALNVGAVIALDRGVISALSAEIEGALRMEQDLVAQGLVALKALKKHAGNGVWTEPPLLELLPAPSYDPLQRTFDLLIPNGTSLLAYVIDDDRSKIHSSIIAVKDGGDIVRAATHRAIADLVPEAGFARDWGKGHKRVIEAVEERFARPSLALFLERKTLLGIITGPSDQLARDLNAKRVVIDPAPAWLLGLLGGAAVAAMAGRAASAISRMLPQATRERAHALAGRARDVMMESGAHPFAMLGFDPLELWAQLKHHYRS
;
A
#
# COMPACT_ATOMS: atom_id res chain seq x y z
N MET A 1 7.25 2.98 -14.66
CA MET A 1 7.40 2.43 -13.29
C MET A 1 7.84 0.96 -13.20
N ILE A 2 7.49 0.05 -14.12
CA ILE A 2 8.10 -1.30 -14.19
C ILE A 2 8.53 -1.57 -15.64
N SER A 3 9.78 -1.97 -15.83
CA SER A 3 10.33 -2.21 -17.17
C SER A 3 9.70 -3.45 -17.81
N PRO A 4 9.44 -3.44 -19.14
CA PRO A 4 9.06 -4.66 -19.87
C PRO A 4 10.15 -5.75 -19.81
N ASP A 5 11.41 -5.34 -19.63
CA ASP A 5 12.57 -6.23 -19.55
C ASP A 5 13.02 -6.45 -18.09
N LEU A 6 12.06 -6.44 -17.14
CA LEU A 6 12.34 -6.59 -15.71
C LEU A 6 13.14 -7.87 -15.43
N GLU A 7 14.36 -7.69 -14.93
CA GLU A 7 15.20 -8.80 -14.47
C GLU A 7 14.75 -9.24 -13.06
N LEU A 8 14.27 -10.48 -12.96
CA LEU A 8 13.94 -11.12 -11.69
C LEU A 8 15.05 -12.10 -11.29
N ALA A 9 15.80 -11.76 -10.25
CA ALA A 9 16.91 -12.59 -9.76
C ALA A 9 16.72 -12.95 -8.28
N ASP A 10 17.12 -14.18 -7.91
CA ASP A 10 17.18 -14.63 -6.52
C ASP A 10 15.92 -14.32 -5.70
N LEU A 11 14.75 -14.64 -6.26
CA LEU A 11 13.47 -14.47 -5.58
C LEU A 11 13.21 -15.62 -4.60
N ASP A 12 12.93 -15.29 -3.33
CA ASP A 12 12.32 -16.20 -2.39
C ASP A 12 10.78 -16.11 -2.52
N ALA A 13 10.17 -17.17 -3.08
CA ALA A 13 8.73 -17.27 -3.27
C ALA A 13 7.93 -17.10 -1.96
N ARG A 14 8.50 -17.53 -0.82
CA ARG A 14 7.89 -17.34 0.50
C ARG A 14 7.78 -15.85 0.83
N GLN A 15 8.85 -15.08 0.62
CA GLN A 15 8.88 -13.65 0.92
C GLN A 15 7.94 -12.85 0.01
N TRP A 16 7.84 -13.24 -1.26
CA TRP A 16 6.89 -12.65 -2.21
C TRP A 16 5.43 -12.91 -1.80
N ASN A 17 5.11 -14.17 -1.47
CA ASN A 17 3.78 -14.52 -0.97
C ASN A 17 3.44 -13.79 0.35
N ASN A 18 4.43 -13.59 1.21
CA ASN A 18 4.26 -12.81 2.44
C ASN A 18 4.00 -11.33 2.16
N TRP A 19 4.63 -10.71 1.14
CA TRP A 19 4.30 -9.34 0.72
C TRP A 19 2.83 -9.20 0.31
N TRP A 20 2.34 -10.16 -0.49
CA TRP A 20 0.93 -10.21 -0.85
C TRP A 20 0.01 -10.28 0.37
N ARG A 21 0.36 -11.11 1.35
CA ARG A 21 -0.39 -11.19 2.61
C ARG A 21 -0.34 -9.89 3.39
N LEU A 22 0.79 -9.18 3.43
CA LEU A 22 0.89 -7.91 4.17
C LEU A 22 0.01 -6.79 3.58
N LEU A 23 -0.22 -6.81 2.26
CA LEU A 23 -1.01 -5.81 1.55
C LEU A 23 -2.49 -6.17 1.40
N THR A 24 -2.87 -7.39 1.80
CA THR A 24 -4.24 -7.88 1.71
C THR A 24 -5.00 -7.57 3.02
N PRO A 25 -6.27 -7.15 2.98
CA PRO A 25 -7.05 -6.99 4.21
C PRO A 25 -7.10 -8.28 5.03
N PRO A 26 -6.96 -8.25 6.37
CA PRO A 26 -6.95 -9.44 7.22
C PRO A 26 -8.14 -10.37 6.97
N ARG A 27 -9.34 -9.81 6.75
CA ARG A 27 -10.55 -10.58 6.42
C ARG A 27 -10.41 -11.45 5.16
N VAL A 28 -9.66 -10.99 4.16
CA VAL A 28 -9.39 -11.72 2.92
C VAL A 28 -8.26 -12.73 3.11
N ILE A 29 -7.31 -12.47 4.01
CA ILE A 29 -6.25 -13.44 4.37
C ILE A 29 -6.83 -14.60 5.17
N ASP A 30 -7.63 -14.30 6.19
CA ASP A 30 -8.25 -15.29 7.08
C ASP A 30 -9.23 -16.19 6.31
N ARG A 31 -9.76 -15.67 5.18
CA ARG A 31 -10.66 -16.39 4.28
C ARG A 31 -10.23 -16.13 2.84
N PRO A 32 -9.23 -16.87 2.31
CA PRO A 32 -8.69 -16.67 0.96
C PRO A 32 -9.63 -17.23 -0.12
N ARG A 33 -10.93 -17.04 0.08
CA ARG A 33 -12.00 -17.40 -0.84
C ARG A 33 -12.68 -16.11 -1.26
N TRP A 34 -12.98 -15.99 -2.55
CA TRP A 34 -13.68 -14.86 -3.10
C TRP A 34 -14.82 -15.34 -4.00
N ALA A 35 -15.86 -14.52 -4.09
CA ALA A 35 -17.00 -14.77 -4.96
C ALA A 35 -17.04 -13.77 -6.10
N LEU A 36 -17.32 -14.25 -7.31
CA LEU A 36 -17.67 -13.43 -8.46
C LEU A 36 -19.11 -13.74 -8.87
N ALA A 37 -19.94 -12.71 -8.83
CA ALA A 37 -21.34 -12.76 -9.21
C ALA A 37 -21.57 -11.96 -10.49
N ILE A 38 -22.26 -12.55 -11.46
CA ILE A 38 -22.78 -11.84 -12.63
C ILE A 38 -24.28 -11.64 -12.43
N LEU A 39 -24.72 -10.41 -12.59
CA LEU A 39 -26.09 -9.96 -12.38
C LEU A 39 -26.76 -9.66 -13.72
N ASP A 40 -28.06 -9.87 -13.81
CA ASP A 40 -28.91 -9.41 -14.90
C ASP A 40 -30.18 -8.81 -14.28
N ALA A 41 -30.39 -7.51 -14.48
CA ALA A 41 -31.47 -6.74 -13.85
C ALA A 41 -31.56 -6.95 -12.32
N GLY A 42 -30.40 -6.99 -11.64
CA GLY A 42 -30.31 -7.20 -10.18
C GLY A 42 -30.45 -8.65 -9.71
N ARG A 43 -30.74 -9.62 -10.60
CA ARG A 43 -30.75 -11.05 -10.29
C ARG A 43 -29.38 -11.67 -10.55
N VAL A 44 -28.87 -12.49 -9.64
CA VAL A 44 -27.65 -13.27 -9.87
C VAL A 44 -27.92 -14.37 -10.90
N ILE A 45 -27.25 -14.31 -12.05
CA ILE A 45 -27.35 -15.32 -13.12
C ILE A 45 -26.16 -16.29 -13.13
N LYS A 46 -25.03 -15.89 -12.53
CA LYS A 46 -23.85 -16.74 -12.38
C LYS A 46 -23.13 -16.38 -11.09
N LEU A 47 -22.73 -17.40 -10.33
CA LEU A 47 -21.94 -17.24 -9.11
C LEU A 47 -20.79 -18.24 -9.14
N VAL A 48 -19.58 -17.74 -8.94
CA VAL A 48 -18.37 -18.56 -8.85
C VAL A 48 -17.70 -18.23 -7.52
N ILE A 49 -17.39 -19.25 -6.72
CA ILE A 49 -16.46 -19.12 -5.61
C ILE A 49 -15.13 -19.73 -6.03
N ALA A 50 -14.06 -18.98 -5.83
CA ALA A 50 -12.69 -19.40 -6.07
C ALA A 50 -11.83 -19.18 -4.81
N GLY A 51 -10.65 -19.81 -4.78
CA GLY A 51 -9.75 -19.82 -3.62
C GLY A 51 -9.66 -21.19 -2.93
N ASP A 52 -9.05 -21.22 -1.75
CA ASP A 52 -8.79 -22.47 -1.03
C ASP A 52 -10.09 -23.22 -0.67
N GLY A 53 -10.14 -24.52 -0.96
CA GLY A 53 -11.33 -25.36 -0.76
C GLY A 53 -12.58 -24.90 -1.52
N ALA A 54 -12.44 -24.10 -2.58
CA ALA A 54 -13.59 -23.57 -3.30
C ALA A 54 -14.33 -24.62 -4.13
N ARG A 55 -15.67 -24.50 -4.18
CA ARG A 55 -16.57 -25.42 -4.88
C ARG A 55 -16.75 -25.09 -6.37
N GLY A 56 -16.12 -24.01 -6.86
CA GLY A 56 -16.28 -23.53 -8.23
C GLY A 56 -17.63 -22.84 -8.43
N ALA A 57 -18.30 -23.14 -9.54
CA ALA A 57 -19.61 -22.59 -9.86
C ALA A 57 -20.67 -23.04 -8.85
N ILE A 58 -21.51 -22.11 -8.41
CA ILE A 58 -22.59 -22.35 -7.46
C ILE A 58 -23.91 -21.96 -8.12
N ASP A 59 -24.94 -22.75 -7.83
CA ASP A 59 -26.32 -22.45 -8.21
C ASP A 59 -26.78 -21.14 -7.53
N PRO A 60 -27.03 -20.06 -8.30
CA PRO A 60 -27.38 -18.77 -7.75
C PRO A 60 -28.75 -18.77 -7.05
N ASP A 61 -29.67 -19.66 -7.43
CA ASP A 61 -31.01 -19.73 -6.83
C ASP A 61 -30.97 -20.25 -5.38
N LYS A 62 -29.93 -21.00 -5.01
CA LYS A 62 -29.69 -21.47 -3.64
C LYS A 62 -29.08 -20.41 -2.74
N THR A 63 -28.57 -19.32 -3.31
CA THR A 63 -27.83 -18.30 -2.57
C THR A 63 -28.18 -16.89 -3.05
N PRO A 64 -29.45 -16.48 -2.90
CA PRO A 64 -29.92 -15.20 -3.43
C PRO A 64 -29.17 -14.03 -2.78
N LEU A 65 -28.86 -13.03 -3.60
CA LEU A 65 -28.23 -11.79 -3.15
C LEU A 65 -29.24 -10.97 -2.34
N PRO A 66 -28.96 -10.59 -1.08
CA PRO A 66 -29.93 -9.88 -0.24
C PRO A 66 -30.25 -8.46 -0.74
N SER A 67 -29.22 -7.69 -1.10
CA SER A 67 -29.35 -6.34 -1.66
C SER A 67 -28.03 -5.87 -2.28
N LEU A 68 -28.11 -5.02 -3.31
CA LEU A 68 -26.96 -4.39 -3.96
C LEU A 68 -26.51 -3.11 -3.22
N ASN A 69 -26.05 -3.28 -1.99
CA ASN A 69 -25.43 -2.22 -1.20
C ASN A 69 -24.35 -2.84 -0.29
N ALA A 70 -23.51 -2.01 0.32
CA ALA A 70 -22.41 -2.47 1.17
C ALA A 70 -22.87 -3.46 2.26
N LYS A 71 -23.99 -3.19 2.94
CA LYS A 71 -24.53 -4.07 3.99
C LYS A 71 -24.98 -5.42 3.45
N GLY A 72 -25.65 -5.43 2.28
CA GLY A 72 -26.11 -6.64 1.62
C GLY A 72 -24.97 -7.52 1.12
N LEU A 73 -23.95 -6.91 0.52
CA LEU A 73 -22.76 -7.64 0.07
C LEU A 73 -21.94 -8.19 1.23
N ALA A 74 -21.78 -7.44 2.32
CA ALA A 74 -21.14 -7.93 3.55
C ALA A 74 -21.91 -9.12 4.15
N ALA A 75 -23.24 -9.05 4.20
CA ALA A 75 -24.07 -10.16 4.66
C ALA A 75 -23.93 -11.40 3.75
N TRP A 76 -23.86 -11.18 2.43
CA TRP A 76 -23.70 -12.25 1.45
C TRP A 76 -22.30 -12.88 1.51
N ALA A 77 -21.24 -12.09 1.67
CA ALA A 77 -19.89 -12.57 1.89
C ALA A 77 -19.81 -13.51 3.11
N LYS A 78 -20.48 -13.14 4.20
CA LYS A 78 -20.62 -13.98 5.40
C LYS A 78 -21.39 -15.27 5.13
N ALA A 79 -22.50 -15.20 4.40
CA ALA A 79 -23.32 -16.38 4.05
C ALA A 79 -22.58 -17.36 3.13
N LEU A 80 -21.82 -16.84 2.16
CA LEU A 80 -20.98 -17.61 1.24
C LEU A 80 -19.69 -18.14 1.88
N ASN A 81 -19.36 -17.64 3.08
CA ASN A 81 -18.10 -17.88 3.78
C ASN A 81 -16.89 -17.54 2.88
N VAL A 82 -16.89 -16.33 2.34
CA VAL A 82 -15.81 -15.74 1.52
C VAL A 82 -15.27 -14.48 2.19
N GLY A 83 -14.02 -14.14 1.90
CA GLY A 83 -13.38 -12.89 2.35
C GLY A 83 -13.69 -11.71 1.44
N ALA A 84 -14.06 -11.95 0.18
CA ALA A 84 -14.43 -10.91 -0.77
C ALA A 84 -15.55 -11.34 -1.73
N VAL A 85 -16.33 -10.37 -2.21
CA VAL A 85 -17.36 -10.51 -3.24
C VAL A 85 -17.17 -9.43 -4.29
N ILE A 86 -17.19 -9.81 -5.56
CA ILE A 86 -17.24 -8.91 -6.71
C ILE A 86 -18.55 -9.20 -7.44
N ALA A 87 -19.41 -8.20 -7.58
CA ALA A 87 -20.66 -8.32 -8.32
C ALA A 87 -20.62 -7.40 -9.54
N LEU A 88 -20.91 -7.96 -10.71
CA LEU A 88 -20.89 -7.27 -12.00
C LEU A 88 -22.23 -7.39 -12.69
N ASP A 89 -22.82 -6.27 -13.07
CA ASP A 89 -23.97 -6.25 -13.95
C ASP A 89 -23.54 -6.63 -15.37
N ARG A 90 -24.25 -7.58 -15.97
CA ARG A 90 -24.00 -8.08 -17.31
C ARG A 90 -24.00 -6.96 -18.35
N GLY A 91 -24.88 -5.96 -18.20
CA GLY A 91 -24.95 -4.80 -19.09
C GLY A 91 -23.69 -3.94 -19.07
N VAL A 92 -22.93 -3.97 -17.97
CA VAL A 92 -21.69 -3.21 -17.83
C VAL A 92 -20.47 -3.96 -18.34
N ILE A 93 -20.49 -5.29 -18.44
CA ILE A 93 -19.32 -6.09 -18.86
C ILE A 93 -18.80 -5.63 -20.23
N SER A 94 -19.68 -5.53 -21.23
CA SER A 94 -19.28 -5.12 -22.58
C SER A 94 -18.77 -3.68 -22.63
N ALA A 95 -19.40 -2.77 -21.88
CA ALA A 95 -18.98 -1.38 -21.80
C ALA A 95 -17.60 -1.25 -21.13
N LEU A 96 -17.39 -1.99 -20.04
CA LEU A 96 -16.14 -2.03 -19.31
C LEU A 96 -15.00 -2.60 -20.17
N SER A 97 -15.24 -3.71 -20.88
CA SER A 97 -14.26 -4.26 -21.83
C SER A 97 -13.91 -3.25 -22.91
N ALA A 98 -14.90 -2.63 -23.56
CA ALA A 98 -14.66 -1.65 -24.62
C ALA A 98 -13.91 -0.40 -24.12
N GLU A 99 -14.22 0.07 -22.90
CA GLU A 99 -13.52 1.21 -22.29
C GLU A 99 -12.06 0.88 -21.96
N ILE A 100 -11.80 -0.32 -21.43
CA ILE A 100 -10.43 -0.77 -21.13
C ILE A 100 -9.65 -0.93 -22.45
N GLU A 101 -10.18 -1.69 -23.40
CA GLU A 101 -9.53 -1.94 -24.70
C GLU A 101 -9.26 -0.64 -25.47
N GLY A 102 -10.20 0.29 -25.49
CA GLY A 102 -10.04 1.57 -26.18
C GLY A 102 -9.04 2.53 -25.51
N ALA A 103 -8.73 2.33 -24.23
CA ALA A 103 -7.80 3.17 -23.47
C ALA A 103 -6.41 2.56 -23.31
N LEU A 104 -6.27 1.25 -23.52
CA LEU A 104 -4.99 0.56 -23.51
C LEU A 104 -4.14 0.96 -24.71
N ARG A 105 -2.83 1.13 -24.49
CA ARG A 105 -1.85 1.41 -25.55
C ARG A 105 -0.65 0.48 -25.40
N MET A 106 -0.01 0.13 -26.51
CA MET A 106 1.15 -0.79 -26.51
C MET A 106 2.31 -0.26 -25.67
N GLU A 107 2.52 1.05 -25.66
CA GLU A 107 3.59 1.73 -24.92
C GLU A 107 3.30 1.92 -23.42
N GLN A 108 2.12 1.51 -22.93
CA GLN A 108 1.81 1.59 -21.51
C GLN A 108 2.51 0.47 -20.74
N ASP A 109 3.22 0.84 -19.67
CA ASP A 109 3.71 -0.13 -18.69
C ASP A 109 2.55 -0.78 -17.90
N LEU A 110 2.85 -1.84 -17.16
CA LEU A 110 1.85 -2.58 -16.39
C LEU A 110 1.10 -1.71 -15.37
N VAL A 111 1.75 -0.66 -14.84
CA VAL A 111 1.13 0.25 -13.88
C VAL A 111 0.11 1.15 -14.57
N ALA A 112 0.45 1.71 -15.73
CA ALA A 112 -0.46 2.49 -16.56
C ALA A 112 -1.66 1.66 -17.02
N GLN A 113 -1.43 0.41 -17.45
CA GLN A 113 -2.51 -0.52 -17.82
C GLN A 113 -3.44 -0.81 -16.62
N GLY A 114 -2.86 -1.05 -15.45
CA GLY A 114 -3.60 -1.25 -14.20
C GLY A 114 -4.45 -0.02 -13.81
N LEU A 115 -3.91 1.19 -13.99
CA LEU A 115 -4.65 2.43 -13.74
C LEU A 115 -5.79 2.64 -14.76
N VAL A 116 -5.62 2.23 -16.02
CA VAL A 116 -6.72 2.24 -17.01
C VAL A 116 -7.85 1.33 -16.54
N ALA A 117 -7.55 0.09 -16.16
CA ALA A 117 -8.54 -0.86 -15.65
C ALA A 117 -9.22 -0.34 -14.38
N LEU A 118 -8.45 0.21 -13.42
CA LEU A 118 -9.00 0.78 -12.19
C LEU A 118 -9.94 1.96 -12.46
N LYS A 119 -9.60 2.86 -13.39
CA LYS A 119 -10.45 3.99 -13.77
C LYS A 119 -11.77 3.53 -14.38
N ALA A 120 -11.71 2.55 -15.28
CA ALA A 120 -12.91 1.95 -15.88
C ALA A 120 -13.79 1.31 -14.80
N LEU A 121 -13.21 0.48 -13.91
CA LEU A 121 -13.93 -0.15 -12.81
C LEU A 121 -14.56 0.89 -11.87
N LYS A 122 -13.84 1.95 -11.51
CA LYS A 122 -14.34 3.01 -10.62
C LYS A 122 -15.48 3.80 -11.25
N LYS A 123 -15.48 4.04 -12.56
CA LYS A 123 -16.57 4.74 -13.25
C LYS A 123 -17.92 4.01 -13.10
N HIS A 124 -17.87 2.68 -13.01
CA HIS A 124 -19.04 1.82 -12.80
C HIS A 124 -19.23 1.37 -11.34
N ALA A 125 -18.42 1.87 -10.41
CA ALA A 125 -18.54 1.55 -8.99
C ALA A 125 -19.87 2.07 -8.44
N GLY A 126 -20.64 1.18 -7.79
CA GLY A 126 -21.99 1.48 -7.30
C GLY A 126 -23.07 1.49 -8.39
N ASN A 127 -22.69 1.49 -9.67
CA ASN A 127 -23.59 1.49 -10.83
C ASN A 127 -23.14 0.42 -11.85
N GLY A 128 -23.30 -0.84 -11.48
CA GLY A 128 -22.96 -2.00 -12.30
C GLY A 128 -21.74 -2.77 -11.85
N VAL A 129 -20.88 -2.19 -11.01
CA VAL A 129 -19.78 -2.89 -10.33
C VAL A 129 -19.88 -2.64 -8.84
N TRP A 130 -19.92 -3.71 -8.05
CA TRP A 130 -19.88 -3.62 -6.60
C TRP A 130 -18.84 -4.57 -6.02
N THR A 131 -18.17 -4.13 -4.97
CA THR A 131 -17.16 -4.94 -4.28
C THR A 131 -17.43 -4.93 -2.78
N GLU A 132 -17.29 -6.09 -2.16
CA GLU A 132 -17.12 -6.21 -0.71
C GLU A 132 -15.78 -6.91 -0.47
N PRO A 133 -14.82 -6.30 0.25
CA PRO A 133 -14.87 -4.92 0.75
C PRO A 133 -15.02 -3.85 -0.36
N PRO A 134 -15.51 -2.62 -0.05
CA PRO A 134 -15.74 -1.53 -1.01
C PRO A 134 -14.43 -0.88 -1.50
N LEU A 135 -13.50 -1.69 -2.01
CA LEU A 135 -12.16 -1.26 -2.44
C LEU A 135 -12.23 -0.22 -3.56
N LEU A 136 -13.19 -0.35 -4.49
CA LEU A 136 -13.34 0.60 -5.59
C LEU A 136 -13.81 1.99 -5.14
N GLU A 137 -14.51 2.09 -4.01
CA GLU A 137 -14.92 3.39 -3.44
C GLU A 137 -13.73 4.03 -2.71
N LEU A 138 -12.91 3.22 -2.04
CA LEU A 138 -11.78 3.67 -1.22
C LEU A 138 -10.54 4.07 -2.03
N LEU A 139 -10.20 3.32 -3.08
CA LEU A 139 -8.95 3.53 -3.81
C LEU A 139 -9.06 4.72 -4.77
N PRO A 140 -8.21 5.75 -4.70
CA PRO A 140 -8.17 6.76 -5.74
C PRO A 140 -7.65 6.15 -7.03
N ALA A 141 -7.96 6.79 -8.16
CA ALA A 141 -7.37 6.43 -9.45
C ALA A 141 -6.56 7.61 -9.99
N PRO A 142 -5.35 7.85 -9.47
CA PRO A 142 -4.50 8.93 -9.96
C PRO A 142 -4.21 8.76 -11.46
N SER A 143 -3.85 9.86 -12.12
CA SER A 143 -3.18 9.78 -13.41
C SER A 143 -1.79 9.15 -13.26
N TYR A 144 -1.33 8.56 -14.36
CA TYR A 144 -0.01 7.93 -14.41
C TYR A 144 1.10 8.97 -14.18
N ASP A 145 1.05 10.12 -14.85
CA ASP A 145 2.17 11.09 -14.79
C ASP A 145 2.48 11.59 -13.38
N PRO A 146 1.50 11.97 -12.53
CA PRO A 146 1.82 12.32 -11.15
C PRO A 146 2.35 11.17 -10.30
N LEU A 147 1.85 9.95 -10.54
CA LEU A 147 2.36 8.76 -9.88
C LEU A 147 3.82 8.53 -10.24
N GLN A 148 4.15 8.57 -11.53
CA GLN A 148 5.50 8.43 -12.06
C GLN A 148 6.42 9.54 -11.52
N ARG A 149 6.00 10.81 -11.54
CA ARG A 149 6.77 11.92 -10.95
C ARG A 149 7.03 11.73 -9.46
N THR A 150 6.02 11.29 -8.70
CA THR A 150 6.17 11.00 -7.27
C THR A 150 7.17 9.87 -7.05
N PHE A 151 7.09 8.82 -7.88
CA PHE A 151 8.01 7.70 -7.86
C PHE A 151 9.44 8.11 -8.21
N ASP A 152 9.62 8.97 -9.22
CA ASP A 152 10.93 9.51 -9.61
C ASP A 152 11.56 10.40 -8.54
N LEU A 153 10.73 11.13 -7.77
CA LEU A 153 11.18 11.92 -6.63
C LEU A 153 11.51 11.07 -5.40
N LEU A 154 10.81 9.96 -5.21
CA LEU A 154 11.06 9.00 -4.13
C LEU A 154 12.33 8.20 -4.38
N ILE A 155 12.54 7.76 -5.62
CA ILE A 155 13.60 6.85 -6.03
C ILE A 155 14.23 7.45 -7.29
N PRO A 156 15.42 8.07 -7.20
CA PRO A 156 16.16 8.55 -8.36
C PRO A 156 16.58 7.40 -9.29
N ASN A 157 16.82 7.70 -10.56
CA ASN A 157 17.41 6.73 -11.49
C ASN A 157 18.84 6.35 -11.07
N GLY A 158 19.24 5.12 -11.37
CA GLY A 158 20.52 4.55 -10.97
C GLY A 158 20.63 4.24 -9.46
N THR A 159 19.50 4.17 -8.76
CA THR A 159 19.46 3.88 -7.31
C THR A 159 18.58 2.67 -7.01
N SER A 160 18.66 2.16 -5.78
CA SER A 160 17.81 1.07 -5.32
C SER A 160 16.85 1.48 -4.18
N LEU A 161 15.72 0.78 -4.13
CA LEU A 161 14.75 0.78 -3.04
C LEU A 161 14.82 -0.56 -2.31
N LEU A 162 14.81 -0.51 -0.98
CA LEU A 162 14.77 -1.69 -0.14
C LEU A 162 13.56 -1.62 0.81
N ALA A 163 12.88 -2.74 0.98
CA ALA A 163 11.93 -2.89 2.09
C ALA A 163 12.07 -4.27 2.72
N TYR A 164 12.21 -4.30 4.04
CA TYR A 164 12.44 -5.49 4.85
C TYR A 164 11.46 -5.55 6.01
N VAL A 165 10.73 -6.65 6.08
CA VAL A 165 9.85 -6.99 7.20
C VAL A 165 10.45 -8.20 7.89
N ILE A 166 10.72 -8.06 9.19
CA ILE A 166 11.32 -9.11 10.03
C ILE A 166 10.20 -9.77 10.84
N ASP A 167 10.29 -11.09 11.05
CA ASP A 167 9.34 -11.77 11.94
C ASP A 167 9.46 -11.25 13.38
N ASP A 168 8.35 -11.34 14.11
CA ASP A 168 8.22 -10.77 15.46
C ASP A 168 9.15 -11.44 16.49
N ASP A 169 9.49 -12.71 16.24
CA ASP A 169 10.44 -13.50 17.03
C ASP A 169 11.89 -13.33 16.56
N ARG A 170 12.11 -12.54 15.49
CA ARG A 170 13.42 -12.26 14.87
C ARG A 170 14.17 -13.51 14.42
N SER A 171 13.47 -14.61 14.16
CA SER A 171 14.07 -15.86 13.70
C SER A 171 14.51 -15.80 12.24
N LYS A 172 13.82 -14.99 11.42
CA LYS A 172 14.01 -14.92 9.96
C LYS A 172 13.46 -13.62 9.37
N ILE A 173 13.74 -13.40 8.09
CA ILE A 173 13.12 -12.32 7.32
C ILE A 173 11.74 -12.79 6.87
N HIS A 174 10.71 -12.02 7.21
CA HIS A 174 9.33 -12.29 6.80
C HIS A 174 9.15 -12.02 5.31
N SER A 175 9.55 -10.82 4.88
CA SER A 175 9.49 -10.36 3.49
C SER A 175 10.64 -9.41 3.22
N SER A 176 11.23 -9.48 2.03
CA SER A 176 12.14 -8.45 1.55
C SER A 176 11.92 -8.16 0.08
N ILE A 177 12.30 -6.96 -0.35
CA ILE A 177 12.42 -6.59 -1.75
C ILE A 177 13.62 -5.66 -1.90
N ILE A 178 14.40 -5.89 -2.94
CA ILE A 178 15.46 -5.02 -3.45
C ILE A 178 15.04 -4.70 -4.87
N ALA A 179 14.82 -3.43 -5.18
CA ALA A 179 14.39 -3.00 -6.51
C ALA A 179 15.34 -1.91 -7.03
N VAL A 180 15.88 -2.09 -8.23
CA VAL A 180 16.74 -1.09 -8.88
C VAL A 180 15.92 -0.32 -9.89
N LYS A 181 16.03 1.01 -9.83
CA LYS A 181 15.37 1.90 -10.75
C LYS A 181 16.35 2.48 -11.75
N ASP A 182 16.01 2.42 -13.03
CA ASP A 182 16.74 3.10 -14.10
C ASP A 182 15.77 3.52 -15.21
N GLY A 183 16.09 4.60 -15.92
CA GLY A 183 15.23 5.10 -17.01
C GLY A 183 13.78 5.47 -16.61
N GLY A 184 13.48 5.64 -15.32
CA GLY A 184 12.12 5.85 -14.80
C GLY A 184 11.41 4.57 -14.34
N ASP A 185 12.01 3.39 -14.55
CA ASP A 185 11.38 2.09 -14.34
C ASP A 185 12.15 1.24 -13.33
N ILE A 186 11.44 0.34 -12.63
CA ILE A 186 12.13 -0.78 -11.99
C ILE A 186 12.62 -1.72 -13.08
N VAL A 187 13.93 -1.83 -13.22
CA VAL A 187 14.62 -2.67 -14.22
C VAL A 187 15.07 -3.99 -13.63
N ARG A 188 15.22 -4.07 -12.30
CA ARG A 188 15.65 -5.29 -11.61
C ARG A 188 14.97 -5.41 -10.25
N ALA A 189 14.53 -6.62 -9.91
CA ALA A 189 13.98 -6.93 -8.59
C ALA A 189 14.53 -8.24 -8.04
N ALA A 190 14.86 -8.23 -6.75
CA ALA A 190 15.42 -9.36 -6.02
C ALA A 190 14.90 -9.42 -4.57
N THR A 191 15.22 -10.50 -3.86
CA THR A 191 15.02 -10.61 -2.41
C THR A 191 16.36 -10.71 -1.68
N HIS A 192 16.34 -10.77 -0.34
CA HIS A 192 17.51 -10.95 0.51
C HIS A 192 18.41 -12.11 0.08
N ARG A 193 17.84 -13.14 -0.57
CA ARG A 193 18.59 -14.27 -1.12
C ARG A 193 19.75 -13.82 -2.02
N ALA A 194 19.59 -12.70 -2.73
CA ALA A 194 20.60 -12.16 -3.62
C ALA A 194 21.84 -11.57 -2.92
N ILE A 195 21.81 -11.40 -1.60
CA ILE A 195 22.92 -10.91 -0.78
C ILE A 195 23.20 -11.84 0.41
N ALA A 196 22.58 -13.03 0.45
CA ALA A 196 22.57 -13.88 1.64
C ALA A 196 23.94 -14.44 2.02
N ASP A 197 24.87 -14.53 1.06
CA ASP A 197 26.26 -14.91 1.28
C ASP A 197 27.13 -13.78 1.86
N LEU A 198 26.76 -12.50 1.67
CA LEU A 198 27.38 -11.36 2.35
C LEU A 198 26.73 -11.09 3.71
N VAL A 199 25.41 -11.23 3.78
CA VAL A 199 24.61 -10.96 4.98
C VAL A 199 23.71 -12.16 5.27
N PRO A 200 24.13 -13.10 6.13
CA PRO A 200 23.32 -14.27 6.46
C PRO A 200 21.97 -13.91 7.10
N GLU A 201 20.87 -14.45 6.56
CA GLU A 201 19.49 -14.11 6.94
C GLU A 201 19.25 -14.22 8.46
N ALA A 202 19.58 -15.36 9.07
CA ALA A 202 19.36 -15.60 10.49
C ALA A 202 20.24 -14.70 11.39
N GLY A 203 21.40 -14.28 10.90
CA GLY A 203 22.25 -13.29 11.59
C GLY A 203 21.57 -11.93 11.60
N PHE A 204 21.20 -11.46 10.40
CA PHE A 204 20.54 -10.17 10.22
C PHE A 204 19.19 -10.07 10.93
N ALA A 205 18.32 -11.08 10.82
CA ALA A 205 17.00 -11.04 11.45
C ALA A 205 17.08 -10.81 12.97
N ARG A 206 18.04 -11.46 13.65
CA ARG A 206 18.27 -11.32 15.09
C ARG A 206 18.73 -9.93 15.51
N ASP A 207 19.55 -9.29 14.69
CA ASP A 207 20.21 -8.02 15.01
C ASP A 207 19.84 -6.84 14.10
N TRP A 208 18.72 -6.95 13.36
CA TRP A 208 18.37 -6.09 12.23
C TRP A 208 18.50 -4.59 12.51
N GLY A 209 18.13 -4.16 13.73
CA GLY A 209 18.20 -2.76 14.15
C GLY A 209 19.61 -2.17 14.09
N LYS A 210 20.65 -3.00 14.27
CA LYS A 210 22.07 -2.63 14.08
C LYS A 210 22.60 -3.13 12.73
N GLY A 211 22.09 -4.26 12.25
CA GLY A 211 22.57 -4.95 11.05
C GLY A 211 22.17 -4.32 9.72
N HIS A 212 21.20 -3.40 9.69
CA HIS A 212 20.67 -2.80 8.44
C HIS A 212 21.75 -2.14 7.56
N LYS A 213 22.79 -1.54 8.16
CA LYS A 213 23.90 -0.94 7.41
C LYS A 213 24.64 -1.94 6.53
N ARG A 214 24.85 -3.17 7.03
CA ARG A 214 25.47 -4.24 6.24
C ARG A 214 24.61 -4.64 5.05
N VAL A 215 23.29 -4.60 5.19
CA VAL A 215 22.36 -4.85 4.07
C VAL A 215 22.47 -3.73 3.03
N ILE A 216 22.50 -2.47 3.46
CA ILE A 216 22.66 -1.32 2.57
C ILE A 216 23.98 -1.41 1.79
N GLU A 217 25.09 -1.69 2.49
CA GLU A 217 26.42 -1.88 1.90
C GLU A 217 26.44 -3.04 0.89
N ALA A 218 25.89 -4.21 1.26
CA ALA A 218 25.82 -5.36 0.37
C ALA A 218 24.96 -5.13 -0.88
N VAL A 219 23.87 -4.35 -0.75
CA VAL A 219 23.03 -3.98 -1.90
C VAL A 219 23.73 -2.94 -2.78
N GLU A 220 24.43 -1.97 -2.19
CA GLU A 220 25.23 -1.02 -2.95
C GLU A 220 26.32 -1.73 -3.77
N GLU A 221 26.98 -2.75 -3.20
CA GLU A 221 28.00 -3.54 -3.89
C GLU A 221 27.45 -4.34 -5.09
N ARG A 222 26.25 -4.93 -4.98
CA ARG A 222 25.71 -5.86 -5.99
C ARG A 222 24.72 -5.27 -6.98
N PHE A 223 24.06 -4.19 -6.60
CA PHE A 223 22.93 -3.64 -7.33
C PHE A 223 23.20 -2.18 -7.65
N ALA A 224 22.78 -1.31 -6.75
CA ALA A 224 22.88 0.13 -6.88
C ALA A 224 22.77 0.75 -5.49
N ARG A 225 23.35 1.92 -5.29
CA ARG A 225 23.28 2.64 -4.03
C ARG A 225 21.81 2.85 -3.60
N PRO A 226 21.42 2.42 -2.39
CA PRO A 226 20.07 2.65 -1.90
C PRO A 226 19.77 4.15 -1.78
N SER A 227 18.59 4.57 -2.26
CA SER A 227 18.05 5.93 -2.04
C SER A 227 16.94 5.95 -0.99
N LEU A 228 16.31 4.81 -0.77
CA LEU A 228 15.34 4.57 0.28
C LEU A 228 15.44 3.13 0.77
N ALA A 229 15.61 2.91 2.07
CA ALA A 229 15.46 1.58 2.66
C ALA A 229 14.60 1.62 3.91
N LEU A 230 13.69 0.66 4.05
CA LEU A 230 12.77 0.51 5.17
C LEU A 230 12.99 -0.83 5.87
N PHE A 231 13.17 -0.82 7.18
CA PHE A 231 13.30 -2.02 8.01
C PHE A 231 12.38 -1.94 9.23
N LEU A 232 11.56 -2.97 9.46
CA LEU A 232 10.68 -3.05 10.62
C LEU A 232 10.21 -4.48 10.91
N GLU A 233 9.73 -4.72 12.12
CA GLU A 233 9.08 -5.98 12.49
C GLU A 233 7.64 -6.05 11.95
N ARG A 234 7.14 -7.26 11.69
CA ARG A 234 5.80 -7.52 11.16
C ARG A 234 4.69 -6.89 12.02
N LYS A 235 4.72 -7.04 13.33
CA LYS A 235 3.75 -6.42 14.26
C LYS A 235 3.80 -4.90 14.20
N THR A 236 4.97 -4.32 13.95
CA THR A 236 5.15 -2.87 13.80
C THR A 236 4.47 -2.40 12.53
N LEU A 237 4.68 -3.12 11.41
CA LEU A 237 4.00 -2.84 10.14
C LEU A 237 2.47 -2.94 10.31
N LEU A 238 1.98 -4.03 10.91
CA LEU A 238 0.55 -4.20 11.18
C LEU A 238 0.01 -3.11 12.12
N GLY A 239 0.77 -2.73 13.14
CA GLY A 239 0.44 -1.60 14.01
C GLY A 239 0.40 -0.28 13.25
N ILE A 240 1.28 -0.05 12.29
CA ILE A 240 1.24 1.15 11.44
C ILE A 240 0.02 1.13 10.52
N ILE A 241 -0.32 -0.02 9.91
CA ILE A 241 -1.48 -0.18 9.02
C ILE A 241 -2.80 -0.02 9.79
N THR A 242 -2.93 -0.68 10.94
CA THR A 242 -4.21 -0.80 11.67
C THR A 242 -4.31 0.13 12.87
N GLY A 243 -3.20 0.62 13.39
CA GLY A 243 -3.13 1.45 14.59
C GLY A 243 -3.37 2.94 14.34
N PRO A 244 -3.27 3.77 15.39
CA PRO A 244 -3.51 5.22 15.32
C PRO A 244 -2.76 5.94 14.18
N SER A 245 -3.23 7.11 13.75
CA SER A 245 -2.56 7.89 12.70
C SER A 245 -1.12 8.26 13.04
N ASP A 246 -0.82 8.44 14.34
CA ASP A 246 0.51 8.75 14.86
C ASP A 246 1.40 7.52 15.15
N GLN A 247 0.94 6.30 14.84
CA GLN A 247 1.67 5.07 15.17
C GLN A 247 3.05 5.00 14.49
N LEU A 248 3.14 5.38 13.21
CA LEU A 248 4.42 5.43 12.48
C LEU A 248 5.44 6.35 13.18
N ALA A 249 5.01 7.56 13.58
CA ALA A 249 5.87 8.50 14.29
C ALA A 249 6.36 7.92 15.64
N ARG A 250 5.47 7.24 16.38
CA ARG A 250 5.83 6.57 17.64
C ARG A 250 6.86 5.47 17.43
N ASP A 251 6.69 4.66 16.39
CA ASP A 251 7.58 3.53 16.12
C ASP A 251 8.93 3.95 15.53
N LEU A 252 8.97 5.04 14.74
CA LEU A 252 10.21 5.70 14.34
C LEU A 252 10.98 6.23 15.57
N ASN A 253 10.32 6.96 16.46
CA ASN A 253 10.94 7.49 17.68
C ASN A 253 11.44 6.37 18.62
N ALA A 254 10.70 5.26 18.69
CA ALA A 254 11.08 4.08 19.45
C ALA A 254 12.14 3.20 18.75
N LYS A 255 12.65 3.60 17.57
CA LYS A 255 13.60 2.83 16.75
C LYS A 255 13.10 1.42 16.40
N ARG A 256 11.77 1.26 16.30
CA ARG A 256 11.09 0.04 15.83
C ARG A 256 10.90 0.02 14.32
N VAL A 257 11.11 1.16 13.68
CA VAL A 257 11.24 1.34 12.23
C VAL A 257 12.56 2.04 11.97
N VAL A 258 13.31 1.56 10.99
CA VAL A 258 14.49 2.25 10.45
C VAL A 258 14.19 2.62 9.01
N ILE A 259 14.38 3.90 8.68
CA ILE A 259 14.37 4.41 7.31
C ILE A 259 15.74 5.03 7.06
N ASP A 260 16.60 4.33 6.31
CA ASP A 260 17.98 4.74 6.08
C ASP A 260 18.55 4.11 4.80
N PRO A 261 18.94 4.89 3.78
CA PRO A 261 18.76 6.32 3.69
C PRO A 261 17.29 6.70 3.58
N ALA A 262 16.97 7.93 3.98
CA ALA A 262 15.66 8.53 3.81
C ALA A 262 15.82 9.83 3.00
N PRO A 263 15.04 10.05 1.93
CA PRO A 263 15.02 11.33 1.25
C PRO A 263 14.74 12.47 2.25
N ALA A 264 15.46 13.59 2.15
CA ALA A 264 15.37 14.69 3.12
C ALA A 264 13.95 15.23 3.31
N TRP A 265 13.16 15.25 2.23
CA TRP A 265 11.75 15.66 2.28
C TRP A 265 10.86 14.67 3.04
N LEU A 266 11.16 13.36 2.98
CA LEU A 266 10.44 12.32 3.71
C LEU A 266 10.66 12.52 5.22
N LEU A 267 11.89 12.85 5.62
CA LEU A 267 12.20 13.24 6.99
C LEU A 267 11.46 14.51 7.42
N GLY A 268 11.31 15.50 6.52
CA GLY A 268 10.51 16.70 6.76
C GLY A 268 9.03 16.39 7.01
N LEU A 269 8.43 15.50 6.21
CA LEU A 269 7.04 15.05 6.38
C LEU A 269 6.83 14.24 7.66
N LEU A 270 7.72 13.28 7.92
CA LEU A 270 7.67 12.44 9.12
C LEU A 270 7.91 13.28 10.38
N GLY A 271 8.82 14.25 10.33
CA GLY A 271 9.07 15.22 11.38
C GLY A 271 7.88 16.13 11.63
N GLY A 272 7.27 16.68 10.57
CA GLY A 272 6.06 17.51 10.67
C GLY A 272 4.85 16.75 11.23
N ALA A 273 4.63 15.51 10.79
CA ALA A 273 3.56 14.64 11.29
C ALA A 273 3.81 14.16 12.73
N ALA A 274 5.05 13.85 13.09
CA ALA A 274 5.43 13.49 14.46
C ALA A 274 5.29 14.68 15.43
N VAL A 275 5.68 15.88 14.99
CA VAL A 275 5.49 17.12 15.75
C VAL A 275 4.00 17.48 15.87
N ALA A 276 3.21 17.34 14.80
CA ALA A 276 1.76 17.56 14.84
C ALA A 276 1.02 16.54 15.72
N ALA A 277 1.42 15.26 15.67
CA ALA A 277 0.86 14.21 16.51
C ALA A 277 1.23 14.36 18.00
N MET A 278 2.48 14.75 18.29
CA MET A 278 2.90 15.09 19.66
C MET A 278 2.22 16.37 20.17
N ALA A 279 1.97 17.34 19.29
CA ALA A 279 1.18 18.53 19.61
C ALA A 279 -0.27 18.19 19.98
N GLY A 280 -0.84 17.10 19.46
CA GLY A 280 -2.21 16.69 19.80
C GLY A 280 -2.40 16.10 21.19
N ARG A 281 -1.39 15.42 21.76
CA ARG A 281 -1.56 14.65 23.03
C ARG A 281 -0.61 15.01 24.17
N ALA A 282 0.62 15.42 23.89
CA ALA A 282 1.54 15.92 24.92
C ALA A 282 1.40 17.44 25.15
N ALA A 283 0.96 18.19 24.12
CA ALA A 283 0.78 19.62 24.28
C ALA A 283 -0.48 20.01 25.05
N SER A 284 -1.51 19.19 25.26
CA SER A 284 -2.61 19.61 26.14
C SER A 284 -2.17 19.76 27.61
N ALA A 285 -1.17 18.98 28.04
CA ALA A 285 -0.56 19.07 29.37
C ALA A 285 0.56 20.12 29.44
N ILE A 286 1.45 20.17 28.43
CA ILE A 286 2.60 21.10 28.40
C ILE A 286 2.18 22.52 27.92
N SER A 287 1.22 22.64 27.00
CA SER A 287 0.75 23.95 26.50
C SER A 287 -0.05 24.75 27.53
N ARG A 288 -0.65 24.10 28.53
CA ARG A 288 -1.23 24.79 29.69
C ARG A 288 -0.17 25.46 30.58
N MET A 289 1.08 24.99 30.49
CA MET A 289 2.22 25.52 31.26
C MET A 289 3.07 26.52 30.45
N LEU A 290 2.79 26.71 29.16
CA LEU A 290 3.50 27.67 28.30
C LEU A 290 2.72 29.00 28.18
N PRO A 291 3.42 30.16 28.23
CA PRO A 291 2.80 31.47 27.98
C PRO A 291 2.07 31.50 26.64
N GLN A 292 0.91 32.17 26.59
CA GLN A 292 0.01 32.20 25.43
C GLN A 292 0.72 32.66 24.14
N ALA A 293 1.61 33.64 24.25
CA ALA A 293 2.42 34.13 23.11
C ALA A 293 3.35 33.06 22.51
N THR A 294 3.83 32.09 23.31
CA THR A 294 4.70 31.00 22.85
C THR A 294 3.89 29.91 22.14
N ARG A 295 2.65 29.66 22.59
CA ARG A 295 1.69 28.77 21.92
C ARG A 295 1.31 29.29 20.53
N GLU A 296 0.96 30.56 20.45
CA GLU A 296 0.58 31.22 19.19
C GLU A 296 1.74 31.23 18.19
N ARG A 297 2.98 31.46 18.65
CA ARG A 297 4.17 31.37 17.80
C ARG A 297 4.47 29.96 17.30
N ALA A 298 4.35 28.94 18.15
CA ALA A 298 4.58 27.55 17.73
C ALA A 298 3.51 27.04 16.76
N HIS A 299 2.23 27.37 16.98
CA HIS A 299 1.16 27.07 16.04
C HIS A 299 1.32 27.83 14.72
N ALA A 300 1.70 29.12 14.78
CA ALA A 300 1.96 29.91 13.58
C ALA A 300 3.22 29.46 12.82
N LEU A 301 4.19 28.81 13.48
CA LEU A 301 5.38 28.24 12.84
C LEU A 301 5.07 26.88 12.19
N ALA A 302 4.31 26.03 12.86
CA ALA A 302 3.87 24.74 12.31
C ALA A 302 2.86 24.92 11.17
N GLY A 303 1.94 25.89 11.30
CA GLY A 303 1.06 26.35 10.23
C GLY A 303 1.87 26.86 9.04
N ARG A 304 2.77 27.83 9.26
CA ARG A 304 3.65 28.34 8.19
C ARG A 304 4.56 27.27 7.58
N ALA A 305 5.07 26.30 8.33
CA ALA A 305 5.89 25.22 7.77
C ALA A 305 5.06 24.27 6.89
N ARG A 306 3.82 23.97 7.29
CA ARG A 306 2.87 23.20 6.48
C ARG A 306 2.43 23.99 5.25
N ASP A 307 2.09 25.26 5.41
CA ASP A 307 1.61 26.13 4.35
C ASP A 307 2.74 26.42 3.35
N VAL A 308 3.97 26.71 3.82
CA VAL A 308 5.15 26.83 2.94
C VAL A 308 5.50 25.51 2.26
N MET A 309 5.30 24.36 2.90
CA MET A 309 5.44 23.06 2.23
C MET A 309 4.36 22.82 1.16
N MET A 310 3.12 23.23 1.43
CA MET A 310 2.00 23.11 0.47
C MET A 310 2.12 24.12 -0.68
N GLU A 311 2.62 25.33 -0.42
CA GLU A 311 2.78 26.43 -1.39
C GLU A 311 4.07 26.34 -2.20
N SER A 312 5.13 25.70 -1.68
CA SER A 312 6.45 25.65 -2.35
C SER A 312 6.51 24.80 -3.63
N GLY A 313 5.42 24.14 -4.04
CA GLY A 313 5.40 23.26 -5.21
C GLY A 313 6.33 22.04 -5.11
N ALA A 314 7.00 21.87 -3.97
CA ALA A 314 7.98 20.82 -3.68
C ALA A 314 7.38 19.63 -2.93
N HIS A 315 6.06 19.62 -2.69
CA HIS A 315 5.37 18.49 -2.08
C HIS A 315 5.07 17.43 -3.16
N PRO A 316 5.80 16.30 -3.21
CA PRO A 316 5.65 15.32 -4.30
C PRO A 316 4.22 14.79 -4.40
N PHE A 317 3.50 14.72 -3.27
CA PHE A 317 2.13 14.21 -3.24
C PHE A 317 1.06 15.23 -3.65
N ALA A 318 1.37 16.53 -3.72
CA ALA A 318 0.40 17.53 -4.18
C ALA A 318 0.01 17.29 -5.65
N MET A 319 0.90 16.66 -6.42
CA MET A 319 0.63 16.30 -7.81
C MET A 319 -0.31 15.10 -7.96
N LEU A 320 -0.43 14.23 -6.94
CA LEU A 320 -1.18 12.97 -7.04
C LEU A 320 -2.69 13.15 -7.25
N GLY A 321 -3.22 14.35 -7.02
CA GLY A 321 -4.66 14.63 -7.11
C GLY A 321 -5.47 14.04 -5.96
N PHE A 322 -4.81 13.53 -4.92
CA PHE A 322 -5.39 13.08 -3.66
C PHE A 322 -4.38 13.27 -2.52
N ASP A 323 -4.85 13.35 -1.27
CA ASP A 323 -3.98 13.36 -0.08
C ASP A 323 -3.68 11.91 0.35
N PRO A 324 -2.42 11.43 0.25
CA PRO A 324 -2.07 10.07 0.64
C PRO A 324 -2.27 9.79 2.13
N LEU A 325 -2.17 10.81 2.99
CA LEU A 325 -2.41 10.65 4.43
C LEU A 325 -3.89 10.48 4.73
N GLU A 326 -4.75 11.20 4.01
CA GLU A 326 -6.20 11.03 4.10
C GLU A 326 -6.63 9.67 3.57
N LEU A 327 -6.15 9.28 2.38
CA LEU A 327 -6.38 7.94 1.82
C LEU A 327 -5.96 6.86 2.82
N TRP A 328 -4.77 7.02 3.38
CA TRP A 328 -4.25 6.09 4.37
C TRP A 328 -5.18 6.00 5.58
N ALA A 329 -5.66 7.13 6.11
CA ALA A 329 -6.60 7.14 7.23
C ALA A 329 -7.93 6.45 6.89
N GLN A 330 -8.46 6.64 5.68
CA GLN A 330 -9.67 5.96 5.20
C GLN A 330 -9.44 4.43 5.08
N LEU A 331 -8.30 4.02 4.51
CA LEU A 331 -7.91 2.62 4.46
C LEU A 331 -7.76 2.05 5.88
N LYS A 332 -7.13 2.74 6.83
CA LYS A 332 -7.03 2.25 8.22
C LYS A 332 -8.40 1.98 8.84
N HIS A 333 -9.36 2.88 8.64
CA HIS A 333 -10.71 2.69 9.15
C HIS A 333 -11.31 1.40 8.61
N HIS A 334 -11.11 1.14 7.33
CA HIS A 334 -11.57 -0.08 6.67
C HIS A 334 -10.84 -1.35 7.14
N TYR A 335 -9.53 -1.29 7.36
CA TYR A 335 -8.75 -2.42 7.88
C TYR A 335 -9.09 -2.79 9.34
N ARG A 336 -9.74 -1.89 10.09
CA ARG A 336 -10.21 -2.14 11.46
C ARG A 336 -11.60 -2.75 11.54
N SER A 337 -12.45 -2.47 10.56
CA SER A 337 -13.85 -2.93 10.55
C SER A 337 -13.91 -4.42 10.32
#